data_AF-A0A7S2Y564-F1
#
_entry.id   AF-A0A7S2Y564-F1
#
_cell.length_a   1.000
_cell.length_b   1.000
_cell.length_c   1.000
_cell.angle_alpha   90.00
_cell.angle_beta   90.00
_cell.angle_gamma   90.00
#
_symmetry.space_group_name_H-M   'P 1'
#
loop_
_entity.id
_entity.type
_entity.pdbx_description
1 polymer ?
#
loop_
_entity_poly.entity_id
_entity_poly.type
_entity_poly.pdbx_seq_one_letter_code
_entity_poly.pdbx_strand_id
1 'polypeptide(L)'
;MVQVLQGDVTNLPSEWTESFDVILEKGLLDAVYLSGDGNVEAAVENLTRALRPGGLVISVSGVVPHELRQSLFPNVVEQDEEQKENPSWEWLLDGSNDLKAGCFVLKKL
;
A
#
# COMPACT_ATOMS: atom_id res chain seq x y z
N MET A 1 17.84 -12.98 -10.92
CA MET A 1 17.75 -14.06 -9.90
C MET A 1 16.44 -13.86 -9.17
N VAL A 2 15.69 -14.93 -8.89
CA VAL A 2 14.40 -14.85 -8.16
C VAL A 2 14.57 -15.59 -6.85
N GLN A 3 14.10 -14.98 -5.75
CA GLN A 3 14.09 -15.59 -4.42
C GLN A 3 12.64 -15.76 -3.96
N VAL A 4 12.37 -16.85 -3.26
CA VAL A 4 11.07 -17.11 -2.62
C VAL A 4 11.33 -17.21 -1.13
N LEU A 5 10.65 -16.36 -0.36
CA LEU A 5 10.81 -16.26 1.08
C LEU A 5 9.43 -16.41 1.73
N GLN A 6 9.40 -16.98 2.94
CA GLN A 6 8.21 -17.05 3.76
C GLN A 6 8.23 -15.90 4.77
N GLY A 7 7.12 -15.17 4.90
CA GLY A 7 7.00 -14.07 5.84
C GLY A 7 5.55 -13.65 6.06
N ASP A 8 5.34 -12.87 7.11
CA ASP A 8 4.07 -12.21 7.40
C ASP A 8 4.20 -10.74 7.04
N VAL A 9 3.29 -10.22 6.20
CA VAL A 9 3.35 -8.82 5.76
C VAL A 9 3.19 -7.84 6.93
N THR A 10 2.55 -8.26 8.02
CA THR A 10 2.40 -7.44 9.23
C THR A 10 3.70 -7.32 10.04
N ASN A 11 4.72 -8.14 9.71
CA ASN A 11 6.00 -8.20 10.40
C ASN A 11 7.13 -8.53 9.42
N LEU A 12 7.35 -7.66 8.44
CA LEU A 12 8.42 -7.83 7.46
C LEU A 12 9.80 -7.55 8.09
N PRO A 13 10.88 -8.19 7.62
CA PRO A 13 12.23 -7.95 8.13
C PRO A 13 12.62 -6.46 8.09
N SER A 14 13.34 -5.99 9.11
CA SER A 14 13.71 -4.57 9.22
C SER A 14 14.72 -4.16 8.16
N GLU A 15 15.56 -5.09 7.71
CA GLU A 15 16.53 -4.93 6.63
C GLU A 15 15.88 -4.67 5.26
N TRP A 16 14.57 -4.89 5.11
CA TRP A 16 13.85 -4.60 3.86
C TRP A 16 13.44 -3.13 3.71
N THR A 17 13.68 -2.31 4.72
CA THR A 17 13.41 -0.86 4.66
C THR A 17 14.06 -0.26 3.41
N GLU A 18 13.26 0.45 2.61
CA GLU A 18 13.69 1.09 1.36
C GLU A 18 14.50 0.18 0.41
N SER A 19 14.14 -1.10 0.35
CA SER A 19 14.85 -2.09 -0.46
C SER A 19 14.21 -2.35 -1.82
N PHE A 20 12.96 -1.95 -2.02
CA PHE A 20 12.21 -2.24 -3.24
C PHE A 20 11.83 -0.96 -3.99
N ASP A 21 12.04 -0.98 -5.31
CA ASP A 21 11.59 0.08 -6.22
C ASP A 21 10.10 -0.09 -6.58
N VAL A 22 9.62 -1.34 -6.63
CA VAL A 22 8.24 -1.69 -6.95
C VAL A 22 7.78 -2.84 -6.04
N ILE A 23 6.57 -2.70 -5.49
CA ILE A 23 5.87 -3.73 -4.75
C ILE A 23 4.57 -4.05 -5.51
N LEU A 24 4.33 -5.34 -5.72
CA LEU A 24 3.12 -5.86 -6.34
C LEU A 24 2.38 -6.71 -5.33
N GLU A 25 1.11 -6.41 -5.08
CA GLU A 25 0.24 -7.27 -4.30
C GLU A 25 -1.13 -7.41 -4.97
N LYS A 26 -1.68 -8.64 -4.91
CA LYS A 26 -3.02 -8.93 -5.41
C LYS A 26 -3.75 -9.81 -4.42
N GLY A 27 -4.76 -9.26 -3.76
CA GLY A 27 -5.58 -9.94 -2.77
C GLY A 27 -4.87 -10.15 -1.43
N LEU A 28 -3.67 -9.57 -1.23
CA LEU A 28 -2.97 -9.65 0.05
C LEU A 28 -3.73 -8.87 1.10
N LEU A 29 -4.07 -7.61 0.78
CA LEU A 29 -4.86 -6.77 1.69
C LEU A 29 -6.28 -7.30 1.89
N ASP A 30 -6.87 -7.96 0.89
CA ASP A 30 -8.16 -8.63 1.06
C ASP A 30 -8.08 -9.75 2.10
N ALA A 31 -7.03 -10.58 2.04
CA ALA A 31 -6.83 -11.66 2.99
C ALA A 31 -6.57 -11.14 4.41
N VAL A 32 -5.75 -10.10 4.56
CA VAL A 32 -5.46 -9.48 5.87
C VAL A 32 -6.69 -8.79 6.44
N TYR A 33 -7.45 -8.06 5.61
CA TYR A 33 -8.68 -7.40 6.03
C TYR A 33 -9.74 -8.40 6.52
N LEU A 34 -9.91 -9.51 5.80
CA LEU A 34 -10.86 -10.56 6.16
C LEU A 34 -10.42 -11.40 7.37
N SER A 35 -9.16 -11.35 7.79
CA SER A 35 -8.70 -12.10 8.97
C SER A 35 -9.24 -11.53 10.28
N GLY A 36 -9.71 -10.27 10.29
CA GLY A 36 -10.48 -9.69 11.39
C GLY A 36 -9.67 -9.10 12.56
N ASP A 37 -8.34 -9.09 12.46
CA ASP A 37 -7.44 -8.71 13.57
C ASP A 37 -6.99 -7.23 13.55
N GLY A 38 -7.49 -6.39 12.62
CA GLY A 38 -7.04 -5.00 12.50
C GLY A 38 -5.58 -4.86 12.01
N ASN A 39 -5.13 -5.85 11.24
CA ASN A 39 -3.75 -5.98 10.79
C ASN A 39 -3.48 -5.33 9.42
N VAL A 40 -4.50 -4.76 8.78
CA VAL A 40 -4.36 -4.21 7.43
C VAL A 40 -3.51 -2.94 7.44
N GLU A 41 -3.62 -2.13 8.49
CA GLU A 41 -2.78 -0.97 8.76
C GLU A 41 -1.32 -1.40 8.92
N ALA A 42 -1.05 -2.41 9.76
CA ALA A 42 0.30 -2.93 9.97
C ALA A 42 0.91 -3.51 8.68
N ALA A 43 0.11 -4.19 7.85
CA ALA A 43 0.54 -4.64 6.54
C ALA A 43 0.96 -3.47 5.64
N VAL A 44 0.14 -2.42 5.59
CA VAL A 44 0.41 -1.23 4.77
C VAL A 44 1.63 -0.45 5.29
N GLU A 45 1.82 -0.31 6.60
CA GLU A 45 3.02 0.29 7.19
C GLU A 45 4.29 -0.45 6.78
N ASN A 46 4.26 -1.79 6.79
CA ASN A 46 5.40 -2.61 6.38
C ASN A 46 5.70 -2.51 4.88
N LEU A 47 4.66 -2.52 4.02
CA LEU A 47 4.83 -2.32 2.57
C LEU A 47 5.41 -0.92 2.30
N THR A 48 4.91 0.10 3.00
CA THR A 48 5.36 1.49 2.90
C THR A 48 6.82 1.66 3.32
N ARG A 49 7.22 1.02 4.43
CA ARG A 49 8.59 1.01 4.92
C ARG A 49 9.53 0.31 3.94
N ALA A 50 9.10 -0.81 3.36
CA ALA A 50 9.92 -1.60 2.46
C ALA A 50 10.15 -0.90 1.10
N LEU A 51 9.24 -0.02 0.71
CA LEU A 51 9.33 0.75 -0.53
C LEU A 51 10.28 1.96 -0.39
N ARG A 52 11.13 2.15 -1.39
CA ARG A 52 11.99 3.34 -1.52
C ARG A 52 11.17 4.62 -1.74
N PRO A 53 11.70 5.79 -1.33
CA PRO A 53 11.21 7.07 -1.84
C PRO A 53 11.17 7.08 -3.38
N GLY A 54 10.08 7.56 -3.97
CA GLY A 54 9.83 7.51 -5.41
C GLY A 54 9.33 6.16 -5.94
N GLY A 55 9.29 5.10 -5.12
CA GLY A 55 8.87 3.76 -5.51
C GLY A 55 7.35 3.63 -5.73
N LEU A 56 6.95 2.51 -6.33
CA LEU A 56 5.56 2.21 -6.67
C LEU A 56 4.99 1.03 -5.89
N VAL A 57 3.76 1.15 -5.41
CA VAL A 57 2.92 0.04 -4.98
C VAL A 57 1.81 -0.15 -6.02
N ILE A 58 1.66 -1.38 -6.52
CA ILE A 58 0.50 -1.79 -7.31
C ILE A 58 -0.32 -2.75 -6.45
N SER A 59 -1.46 -2.26 -5.98
CA SER A 59 -2.37 -2.95 -5.06
C SER A 59 -3.64 -3.34 -5.79
N VAL A 60 -3.95 -4.63 -5.80
CA VAL A 60 -5.18 -5.14 -6.43
C VAL A 60 -6.04 -5.79 -5.37
N SER A 61 -7.21 -5.23 -5.12
CA SER A 61 -8.13 -5.64 -4.05
C SER A 61 -9.58 -5.55 -4.50
N GLY A 62 -10.35 -6.60 -4.21
CA GLY A 62 -11.78 -6.70 -4.51
C GLY A 62 -12.69 -6.62 -3.29
N VAL A 63 -12.13 -6.66 -2.07
CA VAL A 63 -12.90 -6.77 -0.83
C VAL A 63 -12.77 -5.53 0.03
N VAL A 64 -11.57 -4.96 0.15
CA VAL A 64 -11.37 -3.77 1.00
C VAL A 64 -12.15 -2.59 0.42
N PRO A 65 -13.03 -1.93 1.21
CA PRO A 65 -13.77 -0.75 0.77
C PRO A 65 -12.84 0.32 0.19
N HIS A 66 -13.31 1.02 -0.85
CA HIS A 66 -12.51 2.02 -1.56
C HIS A 66 -12.03 3.13 -0.62
N GLU A 67 -12.92 3.65 0.22
CA GLU A 67 -12.64 4.74 1.17
C GLU A 67 -11.61 4.30 2.21
N LEU A 68 -11.72 3.06 2.71
CA LEU A 68 -10.76 2.49 3.64
C LEU A 68 -9.39 2.29 2.98
N ARG A 69 -9.36 1.81 1.73
CA ARG A 69 -8.09 1.69 0.98
C ARG A 69 -7.39 3.03 0.82
N GLN A 70 -8.14 4.08 0.49
CA GLN A 70 -7.57 5.42 0.39
C GLN A 70 -7.03 5.91 1.74
N SER A 71 -7.74 5.65 2.85
CA SER A 71 -7.26 6.04 4.18
C SER A 71 -6.05 5.24 4.66
N LEU A 72 -5.85 4.02 4.15
CA LEU A 72 -4.68 3.19 4.48
C LEU A 72 -3.39 3.73 3.84
N PHE A 73 -3.50 4.41 2.70
CA PHE A 73 -2.39 5.08 2.01
C PHE A 73 -2.64 6.60 1.95
N PRO A 74 -2.70 7.28 3.11
CA PRO A 74 -3.17 8.66 3.13
C PRO A 74 -2.19 9.59 2.42
N ASN A 75 -2.65 10.17 1.30
CA ASN A 75 -2.44 11.55 0.87
C ASN A 75 -3.17 11.81 -0.47
N VAL A 76 -4.49 12.02 -0.44
CA VAL A 76 -5.26 12.50 -1.60
C VAL A 76 -5.78 13.90 -1.29
N VAL A 77 -4.94 14.91 -1.55
CA VAL A 77 -5.33 16.31 -1.79
C VAL A 77 -6.42 16.86 -0.86
N GLU A 78 -6.23 16.88 0.46
CA GLU A 78 -6.85 17.92 1.30
C GLU A 78 -5.80 18.46 2.27
N GLN A 79 -5.55 19.76 2.14
CA GLN A 79 -4.70 20.53 3.02
C GLN A 79 -5.44 20.71 4.35
N ASP A 80 -5.04 19.99 5.38
CA ASP A 80 -5.28 20.41 6.76
C ASP A 80 -3.96 20.28 7.55
N GLU A 81 -3.58 21.40 8.16
CA GLU A 81 -2.19 21.76 8.53
C GLU A 81 -1.62 21.05 9.76
N GLU A 82 -2.33 20.08 10.34
CA GLU A 82 -1.90 19.45 11.58
C GLU A 82 -2.12 17.93 11.54
N GLN A 83 -1.16 17.18 10.99
CA GLN A 83 -0.55 16.02 11.67
C GLN A 83 0.38 15.18 10.78
N LYS A 84 1.61 15.02 11.28
CA LYS A 84 2.55 13.89 11.17
C LYS A 84 3.05 13.48 9.78
N GLU A 85 4.29 12.98 9.80
CA GLU A 85 5.14 12.51 8.69
C GLU A 85 4.54 11.31 7.94
N ASN A 86 3.33 11.43 7.40
CA ASN A 86 2.78 10.45 6.48
C ASN A 86 3.54 10.55 5.15
N PRO A 87 3.96 9.43 4.56
CA PRO A 87 4.48 9.45 3.19
C PRO A 87 3.40 10.06 2.29
N SER A 88 3.79 11.05 1.49
CA SER A 88 2.88 11.61 0.50
C SER A 88 2.76 10.63 -0.66
N TRP A 89 1.53 10.25 -0.97
CA TRP A 89 1.20 9.24 -1.95
C TRP A 89 0.50 9.91 -3.12
N GLU A 90 0.82 9.51 -4.34
CA GLU A 90 0.12 9.95 -5.55
C GLU A 90 -0.63 8.77 -6.16
N TRP A 91 -1.95 8.91 -6.35
CA TRP A 91 -2.72 7.93 -7.10
C TRP A 91 -2.47 8.12 -8.61
N LEU A 92 -1.86 7.11 -9.23
CA LEU A 92 -1.65 7.06 -10.66
C LEU A 92 -2.88 6.43 -11.34
N LEU A 93 -3.59 7.24 -12.12
CA LEU A 93 -4.71 6.80 -12.94
C LEU A 93 -4.20 6.26 -14.28
N ASP A 94 -4.81 5.21 -14.79
CA ASP A 94 -4.56 4.66 -16.14
C ASP A 94 -5.26 5.45 -17.26
N GLY A 95 -6.03 6.48 -16.91
CA GLY A 95 -6.80 7.31 -17.83
C GLY A 95 -8.15 6.70 -18.27
N SER A 96 -8.50 5.49 -17.82
CA SER A 96 -9.78 4.84 -18.16
C SER A 96 -10.93 5.28 -17.24
N ASN A 97 -10.62 5.83 -16.07
CA ASN A 97 -11.55 6.03 -14.95
C ASN A 97 -12.23 4.73 -14.44
N ASP A 98 -11.84 3.55 -14.95
CA ASP A 98 -12.37 2.23 -14.59
C ASP A 98 -11.62 1.60 -13.41
N LEU A 99 -10.47 2.13 -13.00
CA LEU A 99 -9.69 1.65 -11.84
C LEU A 99 -10.44 1.72 -10.50
N LYS A 100 -11.65 2.28 -10.46
CA LYS A 100 -12.55 2.20 -9.32
C LYS A 100 -12.87 0.75 -8.93
N ALA A 101 -12.79 -0.19 -9.88
CA ALA A 101 -12.92 -1.62 -9.63
C ALA A 101 -11.56 -2.32 -9.49
N GLY A 102 -10.83 -2.01 -8.42
CA GLY A 102 -9.97 -3.01 -7.77
C GLY A 102 -8.49 -3.05 -8.12
N CYS A 103 -7.92 -2.08 -8.85
CA CYS A 103 -6.46 -1.93 -9.01
C CYS A 103 -6.03 -0.48 -8.73
N PHE A 104 -5.06 -0.31 -7.85
CA PHE A 104 -4.53 0.97 -7.40
C PHE A 104 -3.05 1.00 -7.65
N VAL A 105 -2.58 2.05 -8.31
CA VAL A 105 -1.16 2.33 -8.48
C VAL A 105 -0.85 3.56 -7.67
N LEU A 106 0.05 3.42 -6.71
CA LEU A 106 0.40 4.46 -5.75
C LEU A 106 1.90 4.72 -5.83
N LYS A 107 2.30 5.99 -5.86
CA LYS A 107 3.71 6.41 -5.80
C LYS A 107 4.04 7.04 -4.46
N LYS A 108 5.09 6.54 -3.79
CA LYS A 108 5.63 7.15 -2.57
C LYS A 108 6.48 8.37 -2.98
N LEU A 109 6.19 9.53 -2.42
CA LEU A 109 6.90 10.79 -2.70
C LEU A 109 8.21 10.91 -1.89
#